data_AF-A0A0V7ZBU0-F1
#
_entry.id   AF-A0A0V7ZBU0-F1
#
_cell.length_a   1.000
_cell.length_b   1.000
_cell.length_c   1.000
_cell.angle_alpha   90.00
_cell.angle_beta   90.00
_cell.angle_gamma   90.00
#
_symmetry.space_group_name_H-M   'P 1'
#
loop_
_entity.id
_entity.type
_entity.pdbx_description
1 polymer ?
#
loop_
_entity_poly.entity_id
_entity_poly.type
_entity_poly.pdbx_seq_one_letter_code
_entity_poly.pdbx_strand_id
1 'polypeptide(L)'
;MLHFYFDEGRQFLQERDLRILETAIKHGDGNYFLPDFNKKAIVSMIVALDALGIKKLWEPGQIFHENHPTILEIFNFAKQNQWTLATIGLDFKRCEAPIQLVQGILQRLGLKMPRLKRKGDGRKNKRVYIYGAPVADCVKIDGKPVMDCNGFAIPLDDGREEIFQQWEARDLELRNKKLSEEMEAAKVLEEQRLVQEQETKIIPQSVLDNKLTPWIETIAEYWTDPETVGIAARDLDLTDRELFDHMVGQFTAEQTNYIYECMAVAA
;
A
#
# COMPACT_ATOMS: atom_id res chain seq x y z
N MET A 1 -21.11 -0.76 7.15
CA MET A 1 -19.96 -1.27 6.38
C MET A 1 -18.94 -0.18 6.03
N LEU A 2 -19.33 0.97 5.45
CA LEU A 2 -18.40 2.08 5.16
C LEU A 2 -17.73 2.68 6.42
N HIS A 3 -18.46 2.70 7.55
CA HIS A 3 -17.96 3.20 8.84
C HIS A 3 -16.65 2.54 9.29
N PHE A 4 -16.57 1.20 9.22
CA PHE A 4 -15.36 0.45 9.57
C PHE A 4 -14.12 1.00 8.84
N TYR A 5 -14.21 1.14 7.52
CA TYR A 5 -13.09 1.62 6.69
C TYR A 5 -12.79 3.11 6.85
N PHE A 6 -13.73 3.89 7.41
CA PHE A 6 -13.52 5.29 7.72
C PHE A 6 -12.73 5.50 9.02
N ASP A 7 -12.83 4.53 9.94
CA ASP A 7 -12.21 4.57 11.26
C ASP A 7 -11.13 3.48 11.42
N GLU A 8 -11.45 2.37 12.07
CA GLU A 8 -10.52 1.27 12.41
C GLU A 8 -9.87 0.59 11.19
N GLY A 9 -10.67 0.31 10.16
CA GLY A 9 -10.30 -0.49 9.00
C GLY A 9 -9.49 0.23 7.93
N ARG A 10 -9.04 1.47 8.19
CA ARG A 10 -8.43 2.34 7.17
C ARG A 10 -7.19 1.75 6.51
N GLN A 11 -6.40 0.99 7.26
CA GLN A 11 -5.20 0.32 6.75
C GLN A 11 -5.49 -0.77 5.70
N PHE A 12 -6.68 -1.37 5.71
CA PHE A 12 -7.06 -2.46 4.79
C PHE A 12 -7.75 -1.96 3.51
N LEU A 13 -7.96 -0.65 3.39
CA LEU A 13 -8.74 -0.01 2.33
C LEU A 13 -8.17 -0.27 0.93
N GLN A 14 -6.85 -0.08 0.77
CA GLN A 14 -6.17 -0.27 -0.50
C GLN A 14 -6.18 -1.74 -0.92
N GLU A 15 -5.84 -2.63 0.01
CA GLU A 15 -5.82 -4.08 -0.23
C GLU A 15 -7.21 -4.61 -0.60
N ARG A 16 -8.27 -4.09 0.03
CA ARG A 16 -9.65 -4.43 -0.33
C ARG A 16 -9.99 -4.04 -1.76
N ASP A 17 -9.74 -2.80 -2.16
CA ASP A 17 -10.10 -2.32 -3.49
C ASP A 17 -9.26 -3.00 -4.59
N LEU A 18 -7.98 -3.30 -4.31
CA LEU A 18 -7.14 -4.12 -5.18
C LEU A 18 -7.70 -5.53 -5.36
N ARG A 19 -8.11 -6.21 -4.27
CA ARG A 19 -8.75 -7.54 -4.36
C ARG A 19 -10.01 -7.52 -5.22
N ILE A 20 -10.83 -6.48 -5.10
CA ILE A 20 -12.04 -6.31 -5.92
C ILE A 20 -11.66 -6.16 -7.41
N LEU A 21 -10.64 -5.37 -7.70
CA LEU A 21 -10.14 -5.17 -9.06
C LEU A 21 -9.58 -6.47 -9.66
N GLU A 22 -8.70 -7.16 -8.92
CA GLU A 22 -8.11 -8.44 -9.34
C GLU A 22 -9.20 -9.49 -9.62
N THR A 23 -10.20 -9.55 -8.75
CA THR A 23 -11.35 -10.46 -8.92
C THR A 23 -12.17 -10.11 -10.16
N ALA A 24 -12.40 -8.82 -10.41
CA ALA A 24 -13.11 -8.35 -11.60
C ALA A 24 -12.34 -8.69 -12.89
N ILE A 25 -11.02 -8.51 -12.90
CA ILE A 25 -10.14 -8.84 -14.04
C ILE A 25 -10.13 -10.36 -14.29
N LYS A 26 -10.01 -11.17 -13.23
CA LYS A 26 -10.01 -12.63 -13.31
C LYS A 26 -11.32 -13.19 -13.88
N HIS A 27 -12.46 -12.63 -13.49
CA HIS A 27 -13.78 -13.09 -13.99
C HIS A 27 -14.19 -12.48 -15.33
N GLY A 28 -13.54 -11.39 -15.76
CA GLY A 28 -13.84 -10.70 -17.01
C GLY A 28 -12.87 -11.00 -18.15
N ASP A 29 -12.09 -12.08 -18.05
CA ASP A 29 -11.09 -12.49 -19.06
C ASP A 29 -10.12 -11.34 -19.43
N GLY A 30 -9.65 -10.60 -18.43
CA GLY A 30 -8.75 -9.45 -18.62
C GLY A 30 -9.46 -8.13 -18.90
N ASN A 31 -10.77 -8.14 -19.17
CA ASN A 31 -11.57 -6.93 -19.32
C ASN A 31 -12.35 -6.64 -18.04
N TYR A 32 -12.47 -5.37 -17.66
CA TYR A 32 -13.33 -4.96 -16.56
C TYR A 32 -14.05 -3.65 -16.91
N PHE A 33 -15.28 -3.51 -16.41
CA PHE A 33 -16.09 -2.32 -16.65
C PHE A 33 -15.87 -1.29 -15.54
N LEU A 34 -15.21 -0.17 -15.86
CA LEU A 34 -14.87 0.88 -14.90
C LEU A 34 -16.06 1.38 -14.06
N PRO A 35 -17.26 1.62 -14.63
CA PRO A 35 -18.40 2.08 -13.83
C PRO A 35 -18.82 1.11 -12.72
N ASP A 36 -18.62 -0.20 -12.89
CA ASP A 36 -18.94 -1.17 -11.84
C ASP A 36 -17.83 -1.26 -10.79
N PHE A 37 -16.58 -1.08 -11.18
CA PHE A 37 -15.48 -0.92 -10.23
C PHE A 37 -15.67 0.33 -9.37
N ASN A 38 -15.95 1.48 -9.98
CA ASN A 38 -16.15 2.76 -9.28
C ASN A 38 -17.29 2.72 -8.25
N LYS A 39 -18.32 1.89 -8.47
CA LYS A 39 -19.40 1.69 -7.49
C LYS A 39 -18.96 0.84 -6.28
N LYS A 40 -18.00 -0.07 -6.47
CA LYS A 40 -17.52 -1.02 -5.45
C LYS A 40 -16.29 -0.51 -4.69
N ALA A 41 -15.46 0.29 -5.35
CA ALA A 41 -14.31 0.96 -4.77
C ALA A 41 -14.78 1.98 -3.73
N ILE A 42 -14.23 1.89 -2.53
CA ILE A 42 -14.60 2.79 -1.42
C ILE A 42 -13.47 3.75 -1.06
N VAL A 43 -12.25 3.56 -1.61
CA VAL A 43 -11.12 4.47 -1.36
C VAL A 43 -11.50 5.92 -1.67
N SER A 44 -12.10 6.16 -2.84
CA SER A 44 -12.53 7.50 -3.27
C SER A 44 -13.59 8.09 -2.34
N MET A 45 -14.51 7.26 -1.84
CA MET A 45 -15.54 7.69 -0.88
C MET A 45 -14.92 8.09 0.46
N ILE A 46 -13.98 7.30 1.00
CA ILE A 46 -13.30 7.62 2.26
C ILE A 46 -12.49 8.91 2.13
N VAL A 47 -11.75 9.08 1.04
CA VAL A 47 -10.99 10.33 0.77
C VAL A 47 -11.93 11.53 0.67
N ALA A 48 -13.09 11.37 0.02
CA ALA A 48 -14.10 12.42 -0.06
C ALA A 48 -14.67 12.79 1.32
N LEU A 49 -14.92 11.80 2.18
CA LEU A 49 -15.38 12.00 3.56
C LEU A 49 -14.32 12.71 4.43
N ASP A 50 -13.05 12.35 4.27
CA ASP A 50 -11.93 13.03 4.93
C ASP A 50 -11.82 14.49 4.47
N ALA A 51 -11.92 14.75 3.17
CA ALA A 51 -11.88 16.10 2.61
C ALA A 51 -13.04 16.98 3.11
N LEU A 52 -14.22 16.39 3.30
CA LEU A 52 -15.36 17.07 3.91
C LEU A 52 -15.16 17.41 5.39
N GLY A 53 -14.15 16.83 6.06
CA GLY A 53 -13.82 17.13 7.45
C GLY A 53 -14.81 16.57 8.47
N ILE A 54 -15.54 15.50 8.13
CA ILE A 54 -16.62 14.98 8.96
C ILE A 54 -16.15 14.43 10.31
N LYS A 55 -14.86 14.06 10.46
CA LYS A 55 -14.29 13.58 11.73
C LYS A 55 -14.48 14.58 12.89
N LYS A 56 -14.55 15.88 12.58
CA LYS A 56 -14.86 16.96 13.56
C LYS A 56 -16.19 16.76 14.28
N LEU A 57 -17.12 15.97 13.71
CA LEU A 57 -18.42 15.69 14.33
C LEU A 57 -18.34 14.75 15.53
N TRP A 58 -17.23 14.03 15.71
CA TRP A 58 -16.99 13.12 16.83
C TRP A 58 -16.23 13.78 17.99
N GLU A 59 -15.91 15.07 17.90
CA GLU A 59 -15.29 15.78 19.02
C GLU A 59 -16.21 15.72 20.25
N PRO A 60 -15.69 15.31 21.42
CA PRO A 60 -16.50 15.09 22.60
C PRO A 60 -17.13 16.41 23.09
N GLY A 61 -18.37 16.32 23.59
CA GLY A 61 -19.05 17.47 24.17
C GLY A 61 -19.72 18.42 23.16
N GLN A 62 -19.63 18.14 21.86
CA GLN A 62 -20.26 18.94 20.82
C GLN A 62 -21.78 18.77 20.81
N ILE A 63 -22.50 19.89 20.68
CA ILE A 63 -23.94 19.93 20.45
C ILE A 63 -24.17 20.69 19.15
N PHE A 64 -24.80 20.03 18.18
CA PHE A 64 -24.97 20.59 16.85
C PHE A 64 -26.33 21.27 16.68
N HIS A 65 -26.34 22.32 15.88
CA HIS A 65 -27.53 22.98 15.38
C HIS A 65 -27.25 23.51 13.98
N GLU A 66 -28.27 24.02 13.29
CA GLU A 66 -28.16 24.45 11.89
C GLU A 66 -27.04 25.47 11.61
N ASN A 67 -26.81 26.41 12.54
CA ASN A 67 -25.80 27.46 12.40
C ASN A 67 -24.47 27.10 13.09
N HIS A 68 -24.20 25.82 13.34
CA HIS A 68 -22.99 25.42 14.06
C HIS A 68 -21.77 25.63 13.14
N PRO A 69 -20.65 26.20 13.62
CA PRO A 69 -19.47 26.47 12.78
C PRO A 69 -19.03 25.25 11.97
N THR A 70 -18.88 24.09 12.62
CA THR A 70 -18.53 22.81 11.95
C THR A 70 -19.52 22.41 10.85
N ILE A 71 -20.83 22.58 11.09
CA ILE A 71 -21.86 22.21 10.12
C ILE A 71 -21.82 23.16 8.91
N LEU A 72 -21.61 24.46 9.15
CA LEU A 72 -21.48 25.47 8.11
C LEU A 72 -20.18 25.30 7.31
N GLU A 73 -19.08 24.95 7.95
CA GLU A 73 -17.80 24.62 7.29
C GLU A 73 -17.98 23.45 6.31
N ILE A 74 -18.55 22.33 6.79
CA ILE A 74 -18.82 21.15 5.96
C ILE A 74 -19.74 21.55 4.79
N PHE A 75 -20.81 22.30 5.06
CA PHE A 75 -21.76 22.72 4.04
C PHE A 75 -21.13 23.64 2.98
N ASN A 76 -20.34 24.62 3.39
CA ASN A 76 -19.68 25.55 2.48
C ASN A 76 -18.61 24.84 1.64
N PHE A 77 -17.83 23.95 2.24
CA PHE A 77 -16.87 23.13 1.52
C PHE A 77 -17.56 22.27 0.46
N ALA A 78 -18.65 21.61 0.84
CA ALA A 78 -19.43 20.77 -0.05
C ALA A 78 -20.11 21.55 -1.18
N LYS A 79 -20.54 22.79 -0.91
CA LYS A 79 -21.09 23.70 -1.92
C LYS A 79 -20.07 24.08 -2.98
N GLN A 80 -18.81 24.31 -2.57
CA GLN A 80 -17.69 24.61 -3.47
C GLN A 80 -17.21 23.35 -4.22
N ASN A 81 -17.28 22.19 -3.57
CA ASN A 81 -16.77 20.92 -4.08
C ASN A 81 -17.90 19.90 -4.30
N GLN A 82 -18.84 20.21 -5.20
CA GLN A 82 -20.00 19.35 -5.46
C GLN A 82 -19.60 17.96 -5.98
N TRP A 83 -18.46 17.85 -6.67
CA TRP A 83 -17.92 16.57 -7.13
C TRP A 83 -17.59 15.64 -5.96
N THR A 84 -17.10 16.17 -4.82
CA THR A 84 -16.80 15.40 -3.62
C THR A 84 -18.07 14.80 -3.02
N LEU A 85 -19.19 15.54 -3.06
CA LEU A 85 -20.51 15.01 -2.69
C LEU A 85 -21.01 13.94 -3.66
N ALA A 86 -20.79 14.13 -4.97
CA ALA A 86 -21.19 13.14 -5.97
C ALA A 86 -20.44 11.81 -5.77
N THR A 87 -19.16 11.84 -5.38
CA THR A 87 -18.35 10.65 -5.07
C THR A 87 -18.97 9.81 -3.95
N ILE A 88 -19.56 10.44 -2.93
CA ILE A 88 -20.27 9.74 -1.84
C ILE A 88 -21.75 9.45 -2.18
N GLY A 89 -22.16 9.69 -3.43
CA GLY A 89 -23.50 9.45 -3.93
C GLY A 89 -24.56 10.42 -3.40
N LEU A 90 -24.18 11.65 -3.06
CA LEU A 90 -25.11 12.70 -2.65
C LEU A 90 -25.17 13.83 -3.69
N ASP A 91 -26.34 14.45 -3.79
CA ASP A 91 -26.58 15.60 -4.66
C ASP A 91 -26.87 16.83 -3.81
N PHE A 92 -26.03 17.85 -3.93
CA PHE A 92 -26.18 19.11 -3.20
C PHE A 92 -27.54 19.78 -3.45
N LYS A 93 -28.11 19.64 -4.66
CA LYS A 93 -29.40 20.26 -5.02
C LYS A 93 -30.58 19.72 -4.21
N ARG A 94 -30.44 18.53 -3.64
CA ARG A 94 -31.47 17.89 -2.81
C ARG A 94 -31.38 18.30 -1.34
N CYS A 95 -30.36 19.06 -0.96
CA CYS A 95 -30.13 19.48 0.42
C CYS A 95 -30.49 20.96 0.56
N GLU A 96 -31.58 21.25 1.26
CA GLU A 96 -32.05 22.62 1.47
C GLU A 96 -31.36 23.29 2.66
N ALA A 97 -31.03 22.51 3.70
CA ALA A 97 -30.43 23.00 4.93
C ALA A 97 -29.05 22.37 5.23
N PRO A 98 -28.11 23.10 5.86
CA PRO A 98 -26.79 22.57 6.23
C PRO A 98 -26.84 21.29 7.04
N ILE A 99 -27.75 21.23 8.01
CA ILE A 99 -27.92 20.04 8.86
C ILE A 99 -28.46 18.83 8.09
N GLN A 100 -29.28 19.06 7.05
CA GLN A 100 -29.80 17.97 6.21
C GLN A 100 -28.67 17.34 5.39
N LEU A 101 -27.77 18.16 4.84
CA LEU A 101 -26.60 17.66 4.13
C LEU A 101 -25.74 16.78 5.04
N VAL A 102 -25.41 17.26 6.24
CA VAL A 102 -24.59 16.50 7.19
C VAL A 102 -25.28 15.21 7.61
N GLN A 103 -26.59 15.23 7.89
CA GLN A 103 -27.35 14.00 8.16
C GLN A 103 -27.33 13.03 6.97
N GLY A 104 -27.43 13.52 5.72
CA GLY A 104 -27.32 12.70 4.53
C GLY A 104 -25.93 12.05 4.38
N ILE A 105 -24.87 12.77 4.72
CA ILE A 105 -23.50 12.23 4.73
C ILE A 105 -23.38 11.14 5.80
N LEU A 106 -23.86 11.38 7.02
CA LEU A 106 -23.83 10.41 8.11
C LEU A 106 -24.63 9.15 7.80
N GLN A 107 -25.75 9.26 7.09
CA GLN A 107 -26.53 8.11 6.64
C GLN A 107 -25.72 7.17 5.73
N ARG A 108 -24.77 7.69 4.94
CA ARG A 108 -23.85 6.83 4.14
C ARG A 108 -22.92 6.00 5.02
N LEU A 109 -22.58 6.49 6.21
CA LEU A 109 -21.84 5.76 7.22
C LEU A 109 -22.72 4.81 8.05
N GLY A 110 -24.05 4.89 7.92
CA GLY A 110 -24.99 4.18 8.81
C GLY A 110 -25.16 4.88 10.15
N LEU A 111 -24.86 6.18 10.22
CA LEU A 111 -24.95 7.01 11.42
C LEU A 111 -26.02 8.08 11.27
N LYS A 112 -26.44 8.65 12.39
CA LYS A 112 -27.32 9.81 12.45
C LYS A 112 -27.01 10.66 13.68
N MET A 113 -27.23 11.97 13.58
CA MET A 113 -27.21 12.80 14.79
C MET A 113 -28.60 12.74 15.45
N PRO A 114 -28.72 12.28 16.70
CA PRO A 114 -29.99 12.16 17.39
C PRO A 114 -30.49 13.56 17.74
N ARG A 115 -31.78 13.80 17.52
CA ARG A 115 -32.41 15.07 17.87
C ARG A 115 -32.66 15.12 19.39
N LEU A 116 -31.95 16.00 20.08
CA LEU A 116 -32.01 16.10 21.53
C LEU A 116 -33.22 16.93 21.99
N LYS A 117 -33.30 18.17 21.50
CA LYS A 117 -34.28 19.15 21.98
C LYS A 117 -34.77 20.02 20.83
N ARG A 118 -35.92 20.64 21.06
CA ARG A 118 -36.48 21.70 20.20
C ARG A 118 -36.43 22.99 20.98
N LYS A 119 -35.70 23.99 20.50
CA LYS A 119 -35.67 25.34 21.05
C LYS A 119 -36.55 26.25 20.17
N GLY A 120 -37.45 26.99 20.78
CA GLY A 120 -38.28 27.97 20.07
C GLY A 120 -38.78 29.03 21.04
N ASP A 121 -38.78 30.28 20.62
CA ASP A 121 -39.13 31.43 21.48
C ASP A 121 -40.64 31.65 21.66
N GLY A 122 -41.49 30.72 21.22
CA GLY A 122 -42.96 30.80 21.33
C GLY A 122 -43.64 31.94 20.56
N ARG A 123 -42.91 33.00 20.19
CA ARG A 123 -43.42 34.25 19.61
C ARG A 123 -43.07 34.46 18.14
N LYS A 124 -42.11 33.70 17.61
CA LYS A 124 -41.76 33.68 16.18
C LYS A 124 -41.57 32.23 15.75
N ASN A 125 -42.10 31.87 14.59
CA ASN A 125 -42.13 30.51 14.03
C ASN A 125 -40.73 29.92 13.68
N LYS A 126 -39.65 30.46 14.26
CA LYS A 126 -38.28 29.95 14.10
C LYS A 126 -38.06 28.83 15.12
N ARG A 127 -38.17 27.60 14.63
CA ARG A 127 -37.89 26.37 15.39
C ARG A 127 -36.42 26.01 15.16
N VAL A 128 -35.62 25.98 16.21
CA VAL A 128 -34.22 25.52 16.15
C VAL A 128 -34.16 24.13 16.76
N TYR A 129 -33.64 23.18 16.00
CA TYR A 129 -33.43 21.82 16.47
C TYR A 129 -31.98 21.65 16.94
N ILE A 130 -31.85 20.97 18.07
CA ILE A 130 -30.57 20.67 18.71
C ILE A 130 -30.30 19.18 18.54
N TYR A 131 -29.09 18.85 18.10
CA TYR A 131 -28.63 17.51 17.76
C TYR A 131 -27.41 17.13 18.60
N GLY A 132 -27.29 15.85 18.94
CA GLY A 132 -26.13 15.29 19.61
C GLY A 132 -25.07 14.78 18.65
N ALA A 133 -24.02 14.17 19.20
CA ALA A 133 -22.98 13.49 18.43
C ALA A 133 -23.55 12.37 17.53
N PRO A 134 -22.89 12.06 16.40
CA PRO A 134 -23.31 10.96 15.52
C PRO A 134 -23.30 9.60 16.23
N VAL A 135 -24.41 8.87 16.13
CA VAL A 135 -24.57 7.47 16.62
C VAL A 135 -25.34 6.66 15.58
N ALA A 136 -25.21 5.33 15.49
CA ALA A 136 -26.05 4.57 14.55
C ALA A 136 -27.51 4.57 15.01
N ASP A 137 -27.72 4.23 16.28
CA ASP A 137 -29.01 4.42 16.92
C ASP A 137 -28.86 4.81 18.38
N CYS A 138 -29.98 5.22 18.96
CA CYS A 138 -30.08 5.58 20.36
C CYS A 138 -31.30 4.92 20.98
N VAL A 139 -31.20 4.67 22.29
CA VAL A 139 -32.29 4.11 23.08
C VAL A 139 -33.47 5.09 23.05
N LYS A 140 -34.67 4.60 22.74
CA LYS A 140 -35.89 5.41 22.69
C LYS A 140 -36.97 4.83 23.58
N ILE A 141 -37.63 5.71 24.33
CA ILE A 141 -38.86 5.42 25.08
C ILE A 141 -39.95 6.32 24.49
N ASP A 142 -41.06 5.74 24.04
CA ASP A 142 -42.17 6.44 23.36
C ASP A 142 -41.71 7.30 22.16
N GLY A 143 -40.74 6.80 21.40
CA GLY A 143 -40.18 7.49 20.24
C GLY A 143 -39.28 8.68 20.57
N LYS A 144 -38.97 8.94 21.85
CA LYS A 144 -38.03 9.99 22.28
C LYS A 144 -36.71 9.38 22.74
N PRO A 145 -35.56 9.96 22.35
CA PRO A 145 -34.26 9.47 22.79
C PRO A 145 -34.10 9.63 24.31
N VAL A 146 -33.64 8.57 24.97
CA VAL A 146 -33.25 8.59 26.37
C VAL A 146 -31.89 9.27 26.48
N MET A 147 -31.76 10.17 27.44
CA MET A 147 -30.54 10.96 27.66
C MET A 147 -29.74 10.41 28.83
N ASP A 148 -28.42 10.53 28.76
CA ASP A 148 -27.52 10.30 29.88
C ASP A 148 -27.52 11.50 30.87
N CYS A 149 -26.69 11.41 31.91
CA CYS A 149 -26.52 12.48 32.90
C CYS A 149 -25.95 13.79 32.31
N ASN A 150 -25.33 13.73 31.14
CA ASN A 150 -24.73 14.87 30.44
C ASN A 150 -25.69 15.48 29.40
N GLY A 151 -26.87 14.88 29.20
CA GLY A 151 -27.87 15.33 28.24
C GLY A 151 -27.62 14.87 26.79
N PHE A 152 -26.74 13.89 26.58
CA PHE A 152 -26.52 13.23 25.30
C PHE A 152 -27.42 12.00 25.17
N ALA A 153 -27.81 11.66 23.94
CA ALA A 153 -28.60 10.46 23.70
C ALA A 153 -27.76 9.21 23.97
N ILE A 154 -28.29 8.26 24.74
CA ILE A 154 -27.62 7.00 25.04
C ILE A 154 -27.51 6.19 23.74
N PRO A 155 -26.29 5.87 23.25
CA PRO A 155 -26.10 5.04 22.08
C PRO A 155 -26.71 3.67 22.31
N LEU A 156 -27.43 3.17 21.30
CA LEU A 156 -27.86 1.77 21.27
C LEU A 156 -26.76 0.96 20.61
N ASP A 157 -26.34 -0.11 21.26
CA ASP A 157 -25.46 -1.09 20.66
C ASP A 157 -26.21 -1.85 19.56
N ASP A 158 -25.69 -1.77 18.34
CA ASP A 158 -26.26 -2.40 17.15
C ASP A 158 -25.45 -3.63 16.71
N GLY A 159 -24.50 -4.09 17.53
CA GLY A 159 -23.69 -5.27 17.26
C GLY A 159 -22.68 -5.08 16.12
N ARG A 160 -22.46 -3.84 15.68
CA ARG A 160 -21.51 -3.57 14.58
C ARG A 160 -20.07 -3.76 15.03
N GLU A 161 -19.81 -3.58 16.31
CA GLU A 161 -18.48 -3.67 16.91
C GLU A 161 -17.94 -5.10 16.81
N GLU A 162 -18.74 -6.11 17.12
CA GLU A 162 -18.32 -7.51 16.96
C GLU A 162 -18.07 -7.86 15.48
N ILE A 163 -18.86 -7.28 14.58
CA ILE A 163 -18.66 -7.44 13.13
C ILE A 163 -17.36 -6.79 12.68
N PHE A 164 -17.02 -5.61 13.23
CA PHE A 164 -15.78 -4.90 12.90
C PHE A 164 -14.56 -5.68 13.37
N GLN A 165 -14.60 -6.21 14.59
CA GLN A 165 -13.55 -7.09 15.11
C GLN A 165 -13.34 -8.33 14.24
N GLN A 166 -14.43 -8.96 13.77
CA GLN A 166 -14.34 -10.10 12.84
C GLN A 166 -13.71 -9.70 11.50
N TRP A 167 -14.05 -8.52 10.98
CA TRP A 167 -13.46 -8.04 9.72
C TRP A 167 -12.01 -7.67 9.86
N GLU A 168 -11.63 -7.04 10.97
CA GLU A 168 -10.23 -6.74 11.28
C GLU A 168 -9.41 -8.03 11.41
N ALA A 169 -9.89 -9.02 12.16
CA ALA A 169 -9.23 -10.31 12.30
C ALA A 169 -9.03 -11.00 10.94
N ARG A 170 -10.08 -11.03 10.10
CA ARG A 170 -10.02 -11.58 8.74
C ARG A 170 -9.01 -10.83 7.87
N ASP A 171 -9.05 -9.51 7.87
CA ASP A 171 -8.20 -8.70 7.00
C ASP A 171 -6.73 -8.74 7.46
N LEU A 172 -6.46 -8.83 8.77
CA LEU A 172 -5.12 -9.11 9.32
C LEU A 172 -4.60 -10.48 8.89
N GLU A 173 -5.42 -11.52 8.97
CA GLU A 173 -5.04 -12.87 8.55
C GLU A 173 -4.65 -12.89 7.06
N LEU A 174 -5.45 -12.26 6.21
CA LEU A 174 -5.18 -12.16 4.77
C LEU A 174 -3.88 -11.40 4.49
N ARG A 175 -3.63 -10.31 5.21
CA ARG A 175 -2.41 -9.52 5.06
C ARG A 175 -1.17 -10.31 5.49
N ASN A 176 -1.27 -11.01 6.62
CA ASN A 176 -0.18 -11.87 7.12
C ASN A 176 0.11 -13.01 6.16
N LYS A 177 -0.93 -13.63 5.58
CA LYS A 177 -0.78 -14.66 4.55
C LYS A 177 -0.06 -14.11 3.32
N LYS A 178 -0.47 -12.95 2.82
CA LYS A 178 0.18 -12.31 1.67
C LYS A 178 1.64 -11.98 1.97
N LEU A 179 1.94 -11.44 3.15
CA LEU A 179 3.31 -11.18 3.61
C LEU A 179 4.15 -12.47 3.67
N SER A 180 3.60 -13.57 4.16
CA SER A 180 4.31 -14.85 4.17
C SER A 180 4.61 -15.37 2.76
N GLU A 181 3.65 -15.26 1.84
CA GLU A 181 3.83 -15.64 0.43
C GLU A 181 4.89 -14.77 -0.26
N GLU A 182 4.90 -13.46 -0.01
CA GLU A 182 5.91 -12.54 -0.52
C GLU A 182 7.31 -12.82 0.05
N MET A 183 7.41 -13.16 1.35
CA MET A 183 8.68 -13.55 1.97
C MET A 183 9.21 -14.87 1.41
N GLU A 184 8.35 -15.86 1.15
CA GLU A 184 8.73 -17.12 0.53
C GLU A 184 9.20 -16.90 -0.91
N ALA A 185 8.47 -16.10 -1.70
CA ALA A 185 8.85 -15.76 -3.06
C ALA A 185 10.20 -15.01 -3.11
N ALA A 186 10.45 -14.10 -2.16
CA ALA A 186 11.71 -13.38 -2.07
C ALA A 186 12.89 -14.30 -1.74
N LYS A 187 12.70 -15.32 -0.89
CA LYS A 187 13.74 -16.33 -0.62
C LYS A 187 14.08 -17.14 -1.86
N VAL A 188 13.07 -17.62 -2.58
CA VAL A 188 13.27 -18.37 -3.83
C VAL A 188 14.02 -17.53 -4.86
N LEU A 189 13.69 -16.24 -4.98
CA LEU A 189 14.36 -15.34 -5.90
C LEU A 189 15.84 -15.11 -5.51
N GLU A 190 16.13 -14.95 -4.23
CA GLU A 190 17.51 -14.78 -3.76
C GLU A 190 18.33 -16.06 -3.94
N GLU A 191 17.74 -17.24 -3.70
CA GLU A 191 18.37 -18.53 -3.99
C GLU A 191 18.67 -18.67 -5.49
N GLN A 192 17.74 -18.30 -6.37
CA GLN A 192 17.96 -18.28 -7.82
C GLN A 192 19.07 -17.32 -8.22
N ARG A 193 19.14 -16.14 -7.59
CA ARG A 193 20.20 -15.15 -7.84
C ARG A 193 21.57 -15.70 -7.46
N LEU A 194 21.67 -16.35 -6.30
CA LEU A 194 22.93 -16.97 -5.84
C LEU A 194 23.37 -18.11 -6.76
N VAL A 195 22.45 -18.93 -7.28
CA VAL A 195 22.76 -19.98 -8.26
C VAL A 195 23.29 -19.36 -9.57
N GLN A 196 22.65 -18.31 -10.08
CA GLN A 196 23.12 -17.61 -11.29
C GLN A 196 24.48 -16.94 -11.09
N GLU A 197 24.72 -16.30 -9.94
CA GLU A 197 26.02 -15.72 -9.60
C GLU A 197 27.13 -16.80 -9.53
N GLN A 198 26.81 -18.00 -9.04
CA GLN A 198 27.75 -19.14 -9.05
C GLN A 198 28.01 -19.67 -10.46
N GLU A 199 26.98 -19.80 -11.30
CA GLU A 199 27.13 -20.25 -12.69
C GLU A 199 27.96 -19.27 -13.54
N THR A 200 27.84 -17.95 -13.30
CA THR A 200 28.67 -16.96 -14.01
C THR A 200 30.14 -16.95 -13.61
N LYS A 201 30.50 -17.53 -12.45
CA LYS A 201 31.89 -17.67 -12.00
C LYS A 201 32.57 -18.94 -12.47
N ILE A 202 31.83 -19.89 -13.02
CA ILE A 202 32.40 -21.12 -13.58
C ILE A 202 32.78 -20.80 -15.02
N ILE A 203 34.05 -20.47 -15.26
CA ILE A 203 34.62 -20.41 -16.60
C ILE A 203 34.32 -21.77 -17.27
N PRO A 204 33.61 -21.82 -18.41
CA PRO A 204 33.27 -23.10 -19.03
C PRO A 204 34.54 -23.88 -19.34
N GLN A 205 34.59 -25.17 -19.00
CA GLN A 205 35.76 -26.03 -19.24
C GLN A 205 36.22 -25.99 -20.70
N SER A 206 35.29 -25.83 -21.65
CA SER A 206 35.58 -25.67 -23.08
C SER A 206 36.36 -24.39 -23.42
N VAL A 207 36.25 -23.33 -22.62
CA VAL A 207 37.04 -22.09 -22.76
C VAL A 207 38.44 -22.31 -22.19
N LEU A 208 38.54 -23.02 -21.07
CA LEU A 208 39.82 -23.49 -20.52
C LEU A 208 40.56 -24.33 -21.58
N ASP A 209 39.92 -25.38 -22.10
CA ASP A 209 40.55 -26.34 -22.99
C ASP A 209 40.97 -25.73 -24.34
N ASN A 210 40.21 -24.78 -24.88
CA ASN A 210 40.53 -24.16 -26.18
C ASN A 210 41.52 -22.98 -26.11
N LYS A 211 41.63 -22.28 -24.97
CA LYS A 211 42.52 -21.11 -24.84
C LYS A 211 43.76 -21.38 -23.98
N LEU A 212 43.64 -22.11 -22.86
CA LEU A 212 44.78 -22.36 -21.97
C LEU A 212 45.72 -23.44 -22.54
N THR A 213 45.20 -24.54 -23.08
CA THR A 213 46.02 -25.69 -23.47
C THR A 213 47.08 -25.36 -24.53
N PRO A 214 46.75 -24.66 -25.63
CA PRO A 214 47.74 -24.27 -26.65
C PRO A 214 48.79 -23.30 -26.09
N TRP A 215 48.40 -22.46 -25.12
CA TRP A 215 49.30 -21.50 -24.50
C TRP A 215 50.25 -22.14 -23.48
N ILE A 216 49.75 -23.07 -22.65
CA ILE A 216 50.59 -23.84 -21.71
C ILE A 216 51.66 -24.61 -22.50
N GLU A 217 51.28 -25.21 -23.62
CA GLU A 217 52.21 -25.89 -24.53
C GLU A 217 53.23 -24.91 -25.14
N THR A 218 52.78 -23.73 -25.57
CA THR A 218 53.66 -22.68 -26.10
C THR A 218 54.67 -22.22 -25.05
N ILE A 219 54.23 -21.87 -23.83
CA ILE A 219 55.17 -21.44 -22.77
C ILE A 219 56.10 -22.57 -22.34
N ALA A 220 55.61 -23.82 -22.27
CA ALA A 220 56.44 -24.98 -22.00
C ALA A 220 57.62 -25.12 -22.98
N GLU A 221 57.43 -24.71 -24.23
CA GLU A 221 58.46 -24.74 -25.28
C GLU A 221 59.43 -23.55 -25.20
N TYR A 222 58.99 -22.38 -24.70
CA TYR A 222 59.75 -21.13 -24.72
C TYR A 222 60.23 -20.61 -23.34
N TRP A 223 60.24 -21.44 -22.28
CA TRP A 223 60.76 -21.07 -20.92
C TRP A 223 62.19 -20.51 -20.88
N THR A 224 62.93 -20.57 -21.98
CA THR A 224 64.30 -20.07 -22.09
C THR A 224 64.40 -18.66 -22.68
N ASP A 225 63.30 -18.10 -23.21
CA ASP A 225 63.26 -16.78 -23.81
C ASP A 225 62.21 -15.86 -23.16
N PRO A 226 62.64 -14.91 -22.30
CA PRO A 226 61.76 -14.00 -21.56
C PRO A 226 60.87 -13.11 -22.46
N GLU A 227 61.35 -12.75 -23.66
CA GLU A 227 60.65 -11.82 -24.55
C GLU A 227 59.44 -12.50 -25.19
N THR A 228 59.60 -13.77 -25.61
CA THR A 228 58.52 -14.60 -26.16
C THR A 228 57.46 -14.95 -25.11
N VAL A 229 57.87 -15.19 -23.85
CA VAL A 229 56.94 -15.43 -22.73
C VAL A 229 56.10 -14.18 -22.43
N GLY A 230 56.71 -13.00 -22.46
CA GLY A 230 56.02 -11.72 -22.25
C GLY A 230 54.99 -11.41 -23.35
N ILE A 231 55.32 -11.66 -24.62
CA ILE A 231 54.41 -11.47 -25.75
C ILE A 231 53.25 -12.45 -25.69
N ALA A 232 53.50 -13.73 -25.41
CA ALA A 232 52.44 -14.74 -25.28
C ALA A 232 51.49 -14.46 -24.11
N ALA A 233 51.99 -13.90 -22.99
CA ALA A 233 51.15 -13.46 -21.88
C ALA A 233 50.28 -12.24 -22.26
N ARG A 234 50.81 -11.31 -23.06
CA ARG A 234 50.09 -10.13 -23.53
C ARG A 234 48.98 -10.49 -24.54
N ASP A 235 49.26 -11.41 -25.46
CA ASP A 235 48.31 -11.84 -26.49
C ASP A 235 47.10 -12.60 -25.93
N LEU A 236 47.20 -13.17 -24.72
CA LEU A 236 46.08 -13.85 -24.08
C LEU A 236 45.02 -12.89 -23.49
N ASP A 237 45.20 -11.57 -23.62
CA ASP A 237 44.35 -10.52 -23.04
C ASP A 237 44.00 -10.83 -21.57
N LEU A 238 45.05 -11.07 -20.76
CA LEU A 238 45.00 -11.43 -19.33
C LEU A 238 44.44 -10.32 -18.42
N THR A 239 43.62 -9.43 -18.94
CA THR A 239 42.86 -8.46 -18.13
C THR A 239 41.81 -9.15 -17.26
N ASP A 240 41.46 -10.40 -17.54
CA ASP A 240 40.61 -11.24 -16.71
C ASP A 240 41.40 -11.91 -15.57
N ARG A 241 41.47 -11.22 -14.44
CA ARG A 241 42.24 -11.60 -13.25
C ARG A 241 41.87 -12.99 -12.70
N GLU A 242 40.61 -13.39 -12.87
CA GLU A 242 40.12 -14.69 -12.40
C GLU A 242 40.69 -15.85 -13.22
N LEU A 243 40.88 -15.66 -14.52
CA LEU A 243 41.45 -16.65 -15.44
C LEU A 243 42.95 -16.83 -15.18
N PHE A 244 43.65 -15.72 -14.89
CA PHE A 244 45.07 -15.73 -14.53
C PHE A 244 45.34 -16.35 -13.15
N ASP A 245 44.53 -16.06 -12.14
CA ASP A 245 44.67 -16.67 -10.80
C ASP A 245 44.43 -18.20 -10.85
N HIS A 246 43.51 -18.67 -11.72
CA HIS A 246 43.30 -20.11 -11.96
C HIS A 246 44.50 -20.77 -12.66
N MET A 247 45.14 -20.06 -13.61
CA MET A 247 46.35 -20.52 -14.31
C MET A 247 47.56 -20.62 -13.37
N VAL A 248 47.80 -19.58 -12.58
CA VAL A 248 48.91 -19.52 -11.61
C VAL A 248 48.83 -20.64 -10.58
N GLY A 249 47.61 -21.08 -10.22
CA GLY A 249 47.40 -22.22 -9.33
C GLY A 249 47.91 -23.57 -9.86
N GLN A 250 48.22 -23.68 -11.16
CA GLN A 250 48.77 -24.90 -11.79
C GLN A 250 50.30 -24.89 -11.94
N PHE A 251 50.97 -23.77 -11.67
CA PHE A 251 52.42 -23.62 -11.79
C PHE A 251 53.12 -23.63 -10.42
N THR A 252 54.41 -23.96 -10.39
CA THR A 252 55.20 -23.81 -9.16
C THR A 252 55.41 -22.34 -8.83
N ALA A 253 55.67 -22.02 -7.56
CA ALA A 253 55.89 -20.63 -7.13
C ALA A 253 57.05 -19.92 -7.89
N GLU A 254 58.07 -20.68 -8.29
CA GLU A 254 59.21 -20.18 -9.07
C GLU A 254 58.79 -19.82 -10.50
N GLN A 255 57.98 -20.66 -11.14
CA GLN A 255 57.43 -20.44 -12.48
C GLN A 255 56.49 -19.24 -12.51
N THR A 256 55.65 -19.10 -11.50
CA THR A 256 54.74 -17.96 -11.34
C THR A 256 55.50 -16.64 -11.24
N ASN A 257 56.56 -16.58 -10.41
CA ASN A 257 57.37 -15.37 -10.27
C ASN A 257 58.08 -15.00 -11.58
N TYR A 258 58.60 -15.99 -12.31
CA TYR A 258 59.25 -15.76 -13.61
C TYR A 258 58.28 -15.16 -14.65
N ILE A 259 57.03 -15.64 -14.69
CA ILE A 259 56.00 -15.10 -15.59
C ILE A 259 55.68 -13.64 -15.24
N TYR A 260 55.52 -13.32 -13.95
CA TYR A 260 55.31 -11.93 -13.50
C TYR A 260 56.48 -11.01 -13.87
N GLU A 261 57.73 -11.48 -13.74
CA GLU A 261 58.91 -10.74 -14.14
C GLU A 261 58.94 -10.49 -15.66
N CYS A 262 58.62 -11.49 -16.48
CA CYS A 262 58.56 -11.35 -17.94
C CYS A 262 57.45 -10.39 -18.38
N MET A 263 56.28 -10.42 -17.73
CA MET A 263 55.20 -9.47 -17.98
C MET A 263 55.59 -8.03 -17.63
N ALA A 264 56.33 -7.83 -16.55
CA ALA A 264 56.81 -6.50 -16.15
C ALA A 264 57.85 -5.92 -17.13
N VAL A 265 58.60 -6.78 -17.83
CA VAL A 265 59.55 -6.38 -18.88
C VAL A 265 58.85 -6.07 -20.20
N ALA A 266 57.74 -6.73 -20.50
CA ALA A 266 56.97 -6.56 -21.74
C ALA A 266 55.92 -5.41 -21.72
N ALA A 267 55.75 -4.75 -20.57
CA ALA A 267 54.83 -3.61 -20.35
C ALA A 267 55.48 -2.27 -20.74
#